data_AF-A0A374W8C7-F1
#
_entry.id   AF-A0A374W8C7-F1
#
_cell.length_a   1.000
_cell.length_b   1.000
_cell.length_c   1.000
_cell.angle_alpha   90.00
_cell.angle_beta   90.00
_cell.angle_gamma   90.00
#
_symmetry.space_group_name_H-M   'P 1'
#
loop_
_entity.id
_entity.type
_entity.pdbx_description
1 polymer ?
#
loop_
_entity_poly.entity_id
_entity_poly.type
_entity_poly.pdbx_seq_one_letter_code
_entity_poly.pdbx_strand_id
1 'polypeptide(L)'
;MSERMQMVGNVGCYLDDNNVISFQIGADPLGSSVMDEDEGFSSSPSINHFGEIQWLHIRGYNVAARGWNNRQCEEIERDIKDNRLLPRLINKQSNMLYGSGPAVYRPALKNGKKIREWVEQPAIQEWLENWLDNGMEMSYRDFALAVIKAYYYYRDYFVKWRIAYGKAIGKYPIAGLELMEHKLCRLATDKKDIITENIYYKDFRYILVGNWQYGAAKFQVYPKFDIRDVNNYRYAAISHHREKSIGDFYGCNETHQGTKGYIKGSNQTADYINSFLKNSLAAKVHVIIPSAWVESKRKQIKAICDENKLRQKDNKDLLLYNGIDIGTTFKESSLIQYISHELRKLSKYLSGSGNQGKAFSSISFRTGNNSEEERWKIETVDLKYKEYISSLIEYDKRADEVLVSSVGMDSSISSISKDGVISKSGSDVYYNYLIYLLTLTPDDEKCAEPFNMAIKINFPELYREGYRIGFYRDIPSRQEEVSEKDRLKNQQS
;
A
#
# COMPACT_ATOMS: atom_id res chain seq x y z
N MET A 1 -11.95 26.66 -49.95
CA MET A 1 -10.63 26.17 -49.51
C MET A 1 -10.85 25.38 -48.23
N SER A 2 -10.13 24.28 -48.05
CA SER A 2 -10.48 23.23 -47.09
C SER A 2 -10.11 23.57 -45.64
N GLU A 3 -11.03 23.36 -44.70
CA GLU A 3 -10.75 23.23 -43.26
C GLU A 3 -9.52 22.34 -43.06
N ARG A 4 -8.52 22.83 -42.31
CA ARG A 4 -7.25 22.12 -42.16
C ARG A 4 -6.90 21.97 -40.69
N MET A 5 -7.20 20.79 -40.14
CA MET A 5 -6.70 20.38 -38.84
C MET A 5 -5.30 19.80 -39.02
N GLN A 6 -4.29 20.41 -38.37
CA GLN A 6 -2.92 19.92 -38.40
C GLN A 6 -2.51 19.54 -36.97
N MET A 7 -2.27 18.24 -36.76
CA MET A 7 -1.80 17.71 -35.49
C MET A 7 -0.33 17.31 -35.60
N VAL A 8 0.46 17.65 -34.58
CA VAL A 8 1.83 17.18 -34.41
C VAL A 8 1.97 16.68 -32.97
N GLY A 9 1.80 15.36 -32.80
CA GLY A 9 1.76 14.72 -31.48
C GLY A 9 0.59 15.23 -30.63
N ASN A 10 0.89 15.67 -29.41
CA ASN A 10 -0.06 16.15 -28.40
C ASN A 10 -0.45 17.63 -28.54
N VAL A 11 -0.02 18.31 -29.61
CA VAL A 11 -0.36 19.71 -29.88
C VAL A 11 -1.08 19.80 -31.23
N GLY A 12 -2.19 20.53 -31.25
CA GLY A 12 -3.03 20.73 -32.43
C GLY A 12 -3.30 22.21 -32.68
N CYS A 13 -3.37 22.58 -33.96
CA CYS A 13 -3.88 23.88 -34.38
C CYS A 13 -5.05 23.66 -35.34
N TYR A 14 -6.18 24.29 -35.02
CA TYR A 14 -7.34 24.37 -35.89
C TYR A 14 -7.35 25.75 -36.55
N LEU A 15 -7.32 25.73 -37.88
CA LEU A 15 -7.33 26.92 -38.72
C LEU A 15 -8.56 26.87 -39.62
N ASP A 16 -9.41 27.88 -39.47
CA ASP A 16 -10.54 28.20 -40.33
C ASP A 16 -10.47 29.68 -40.73
N ASP A 17 -11.23 30.08 -41.75
CA ASP A 17 -11.19 31.41 -42.40
C ASP A 17 -11.33 32.58 -41.40
N ASN A 18 -11.91 32.34 -40.21
CA ASN A 18 -12.11 33.34 -39.15
C ASN A 18 -11.53 32.96 -37.78
N ASN A 19 -10.98 31.77 -37.59
CA ASN A 19 -10.60 31.27 -36.26
C ASN A 19 -9.22 30.60 -36.26
N VAL A 20 -8.39 30.96 -35.27
CA VAL A 20 -7.14 30.28 -34.96
C VAL A 20 -7.22 29.77 -33.53
N ILE A 21 -7.36 28.45 -33.36
CA ILE A 21 -7.42 27.80 -32.04
C ILE A 21 -6.21 26.87 -31.93
N SER A 22 -5.33 27.13 -30.96
CA SER A 22 -4.26 26.21 -30.58
C SER A 22 -4.60 25.51 -29.28
N PHE A 23 -4.44 24.19 -29.23
CA PHE A 23 -4.67 23.40 -28.02
C PHE A 23 -3.57 22.35 -27.83
N GLN A 24 -3.34 21.96 -26.57
CA GLN A 24 -2.38 20.91 -26.16
C GLN A 24 -3.12 19.89 -25.30
N ILE A 25 -2.90 18.60 -25.54
CA ILE A 25 -3.49 17.47 -24.80
C ILE A 25 -2.37 16.70 -24.10
N GLY A 26 -2.36 16.69 -22.77
CA GLY A 26 -1.44 15.87 -21.97
C GLY A 26 -0.09 16.53 -21.64
N ALA A 27 0.60 15.97 -20.63
CA ALA A 27 1.81 16.53 -20.03
C ALA A 27 3.14 15.97 -20.61
N ASP A 28 3.10 14.92 -21.43
CA ASP A 28 4.33 14.26 -21.91
C ASP A 28 4.23 13.85 -23.39
N PRO A 29 4.99 14.47 -24.32
CA PRO A 29 4.93 14.13 -25.75
C PRO A 29 5.86 12.97 -26.17
N LEU A 30 6.73 12.44 -25.30
CA LEU A 30 7.83 11.53 -25.70
C LEU A 30 8.16 10.36 -24.74
N GLY A 31 7.42 10.17 -23.64
CA GLY A 31 7.76 9.20 -22.60
C GLY A 31 6.75 8.06 -22.39
N SER A 32 6.55 7.16 -23.35
CA SER A 32 6.01 5.83 -23.02
C SER A 32 7.18 4.84 -22.92
N SER A 33 7.91 4.92 -21.81
CA SER A 33 8.86 3.86 -21.47
C SER A 33 8.06 2.64 -21.00
N VAL A 34 8.53 1.43 -21.34
CA VAL A 34 7.92 0.12 -21.00
C VAL A 34 7.89 -0.15 -19.48
N MET A 35 8.17 0.87 -18.65
CA MET A 35 8.22 0.83 -17.19
C MET A 35 7.15 1.73 -16.52
N ASP A 36 6.45 2.57 -17.29
CA ASP A 36 5.36 3.41 -16.78
C ASP A 36 4.02 2.86 -17.28
N GLU A 37 3.51 1.83 -16.60
CA GLU A 37 2.06 1.65 -16.59
C GLU A 37 1.47 2.87 -15.87
N ASP A 38 0.57 3.59 -16.55
CA ASP A 38 -0.26 4.63 -15.93
C ASP A 38 -0.80 4.13 -14.58
N GLU A 39 -0.26 4.64 -13.47
CA GLU A 39 -0.73 4.34 -12.11
C GLU A 39 -2.11 4.96 -11.80
N GLY A 40 -2.77 5.53 -12.81
CA GLY A 40 -4.17 5.91 -12.78
C GLY A 40 -5.02 4.80 -13.39
N PHE A 41 -5.61 3.95 -12.56
CA PHE A 41 -6.66 3.01 -12.98
C PHE A 41 -6.33 2.19 -14.23
N SER A 42 -5.30 1.33 -14.15
CA SER A 42 -5.26 0.14 -15.01
C SER A 42 -6.51 -0.71 -14.72
N SER A 43 -7.54 -0.41 -15.50
CA SER A 43 -8.81 -1.13 -15.61
C SER A 43 -8.76 -2.07 -16.82
N SER A 44 -7.60 -2.70 -17.05
CA SER A 44 -7.67 -4.06 -17.54
C SER A 44 -7.88 -4.94 -16.32
N PRO A 45 -9.04 -5.60 -16.15
CA PRO A 45 -9.06 -6.80 -15.34
C PRO A 45 -8.11 -7.74 -16.07
N SER A 46 -6.83 -7.70 -15.68
CA SER A 46 -5.85 -8.69 -16.08
C SER A 46 -6.55 -10.02 -15.88
N ILE A 47 -6.73 -10.72 -17.00
CA ILE A 47 -7.46 -11.97 -17.16
C ILE A 47 -7.48 -12.67 -15.81
N ASN A 48 -8.69 -12.81 -15.25
CA ASN A 48 -9.00 -13.48 -14.00
C ASN A 48 -8.35 -14.88 -13.96
N HIS A 49 -7.07 -14.98 -13.65
CA HIS A 49 -6.37 -16.23 -13.33
C HIS A 49 -6.69 -16.62 -11.88
N PHE A 50 -7.96 -16.46 -11.49
CA PHE A 50 -8.45 -16.89 -10.19
C PHE A 50 -8.37 -18.42 -10.14
N GLY A 51 -7.42 -18.94 -9.36
CA GLY A 51 -7.38 -20.33 -8.94
C GLY A 51 -6.51 -21.27 -9.79
N GLU A 52 -5.92 -20.83 -10.89
CA GLU A 52 -4.98 -21.68 -11.63
C GLU A 52 -3.55 -21.51 -11.12
N ILE A 53 -3.02 -22.59 -10.55
CA ILE A 53 -1.65 -22.66 -10.10
C ILE A 53 -0.73 -22.62 -11.31
N GLN A 54 0.13 -21.61 -11.35
CA GLN A 54 1.20 -21.55 -12.33
C GLN A 54 2.31 -22.51 -11.91
N TRP A 55 2.78 -23.31 -12.85
CA TRP A 55 3.80 -24.32 -12.59
C TRP A 55 5.12 -23.94 -13.24
N LEU A 56 6.22 -24.12 -12.51
CA LEU A 56 7.57 -23.93 -13.01
C LEU A 56 8.28 -25.29 -13.05
N HIS A 57 8.75 -25.71 -14.23
CA HIS A 57 9.52 -26.94 -14.37
C HIS A 57 11.02 -26.66 -14.28
N ILE A 58 11.67 -27.12 -13.21
CA ILE A 58 13.08 -26.80 -12.92
C ILE A 58 13.82 -28.02 -12.36
N ARG A 59 14.88 -28.45 -13.06
CA ARG A 59 15.75 -29.58 -12.68
C ARG A 59 15.00 -30.86 -12.24
N GLY A 60 13.93 -31.20 -12.97
CA GLY A 60 13.13 -32.40 -12.70
C GLY A 60 12.05 -32.24 -11.64
N TYR A 61 11.90 -31.04 -11.06
CA TYR A 61 10.81 -30.71 -10.13
C TYR A 61 9.76 -29.84 -10.82
N ASN A 62 8.50 -30.08 -10.50
CA ASN A 62 7.39 -29.21 -10.80
C ASN A 62 7.06 -28.38 -9.55
N VAL A 63 7.28 -27.06 -9.67
CA VAL A 63 7.21 -26.11 -8.57
C VAL A 63 5.92 -25.31 -8.70
N ALA A 64 5.12 -25.28 -7.64
CA ALA A 64 3.93 -24.44 -7.58
C ALA A 64 4.37 -22.98 -7.36
N ALA A 65 4.03 -22.10 -8.29
CA ALA A 65 4.28 -20.67 -8.15
C ALA A 65 3.41 -20.08 -7.04
N ARG A 66 3.93 -19.02 -6.41
CA ARG A 66 3.21 -18.30 -5.35
C ARG A 66 2.54 -17.07 -5.94
N GLY A 67 1.27 -17.23 -6.31
CA GLY A 67 0.50 -16.29 -7.13
C GLY A 67 0.80 -16.39 -8.62
N TRP A 68 0.02 -15.66 -9.42
CA TRP A 68 0.06 -15.72 -10.89
C TRP A 68 1.43 -15.37 -11.50
N ASN A 69 2.19 -14.46 -10.87
CA ASN A 69 3.52 -14.01 -11.30
C ASN A 69 4.65 -14.54 -10.40
N ASN A 70 4.34 -15.50 -9.51
CA ASN A 70 5.27 -16.02 -8.51
C ASN A 70 5.81 -14.99 -7.49
N ARG A 71 5.19 -13.79 -7.39
CA ARG A 71 5.62 -12.66 -6.53
C ARG A 71 4.59 -12.26 -5.47
N GLN A 72 3.62 -13.13 -5.17
CA GLN A 72 2.55 -12.80 -4.22
C GLN A 72 3.07 -12.42 -2.83
N CYS A 73 4.15 -13.04 -2.35
CA CYS A 73 4.75 -12.67 -1.07
C CYS A 73 5.23 -11.22 -1.09
N GLU A 74 5.97 -10.84 -2.13
CA GLU A 74 6.50 -9.49 -2.31
C GLU A 74 5.40 -8.45 -2.45
N GLU A 75 4.32 -8.77 -3.16
CA GLU A 75 3.14 -7.91 -3.26
C GLU A 75 2.49 -7.68 -1.90
N ILE A 76 2.25 -8.75 -1.13
CA ILE A 76 1.68 -8.66 0.22
C ILE A 76 2.58 -7.83 1.14
N GLU A 77 3.90 -8.07 1.12
CA GLU A 77 4.83 -7.30 1.93
C GLU A 77 4.77 -5.81 1.60
N ARG A 78 4.79 -5.46 0.30
CA ARG A 78 4.74 -4.07 -0.15
C ARG A 78 3.43 -3.42 0.24
N ASP A 79 2.31 -4.03 -0.12
CA ASP A 79 0.96 -3.51 0.14
C ASP A 79 0.77 -3.21 1.65
N ILE A 80 1.23 -4.13 2.52
CA ILE A 80 1.15 -3.97 3.98
C ILE A 80 2.14 -2.92 4.50
N LYS A 81 3.41 -2.97 4.08
CA LYS A 81 4.47 -2.08 4.61
C LYS A 81 4.27 -0.62 4.20
N ASP A 82 3.77 -0.38 2.99
CA ASP A 82 3.51 0.95 2.47
C ASP A 82 2.22 1.55 3.08
N ASN A 83 1.37 0.73 3.70
CA ASN A 83 0.17 1.19 4.36
C ASN A 83 0.44 1.81 5.73
N ARG A 84 -0.19 2.95 6.01
CA ARG A 84 0.00 3.69 7.27
C ARG A 84 -0.55 2.98 8.52
N LEU A 85 -1.54 2.10 8.38
CA LEU A 85 -2.21 1.44 9.50
C LEU A 85 -1.85 -0.04 9.66
N LEU A 86 -1.81 -0.79 8.56
CA LEU A 86 -1.70 -2.25 8.60
C LEU A 86 -0.48 -2.78 9.39
N PRO A 87 0.73 -2.20 9.29
CA PRO A 87 1.86 -2.67 10.08
C PRO A 87 1.60 -2.58 11.59
N ARG A 88 0.92 -1.52 12.04
CA ARG A 88 0.56 -1.35 13.46
C ARG A 88 -0.55 -2.30 13.87
N LEU A 89 -1.55 -2.50 13.01
CA LEU A 89 -2.65 -3.45 13.26
C LEU A 89 -2.12 -4.88 13.39
N ILE A 90 -1.30 -5.34 12.43
CA ILE A 90 -0.74 -6.70 12.45
C ILE A 90 0.19 -6.89 13.66
N ASN A 91 1.02 -5.89 13.99
CA ASN A 91 1.84 -5.97 15.21
C ASN A 91 0.95 -6.07 16.47
N LYS A 92 -0.19 -5.39 16.50
CA LYS A 92 -1.15 -5.49 17.61
C LYS A 92 -1.80 -6.87 17.68
N GLN A 93 -2.24 -7.43 16.55
CA GLN A 93 -2.76 -8.80 16.49
C GLN A 93 -1.70 -9.80 16.98
N SER A 94 -0.45 -9.59 16.55
CA SER A 94 0.68 -10.43 16.93
C SER A 94 0.94 -10.38 18.43
N ASN A 95 0.97 -9.19 19.02
CA ASN A 95 1.20 -9.00 20.45
C ASN A 95 0.05 -9.56 21.31
N MET A 96 -1.20 -9.37 20.88
CA MET A 96 -2.37 -9.94 21.57
C MET A 96 -2.37 -11.48 21.50
N LEU A 97 -1.95 -12.06 20.38
CA LEU A 97 -1.80 -13.51 20.26
C LEU A 97 -0.65 -14.05 21.10
N TYR A 98 0.50 -13.38 21.07
CA TYR A 98 1.71 -13.75 21.78
C TYR A 98 1.53 -13.67 23.31
N GLY A 99 0.85 -12.63 23.82
CA GLY A 99 0.64 -12.44 25.25
C GLY A 99 1.97 -12.33 26.00
N SER A 100 2.19 -13.24 26.96
CA SER A 100 3.47 -13.36 27.69
C SER A 100 4.46 -14.33 27.02
N GLY A 101 4.07 -14.94 25.90
CA GLY A 101 4.90 -15.84 25.12
C GLY A 101 4.49 -17.32 25.21
N PRO A 102 5.24 -18.19 24.53
CA PRO A 102 4.98 -19.63 24.53
C PRO A 102 5.23 -20.22 25.93
N ALA A 103 4.26 -20.98 26.43
CA ALA A 103 4.31 -21.65 27.73
C ALA A 103 3.71 -23.07 27.64
N VAL A 104 4.15 -23.93 28.56
CA VAL A 104 3.67 -25.31 28.63
C VAL A 104 2.33 -25.36 29.37
N TYR A 105 1.38 -26.12 28.84
CA TYR A 105 0.09 -26.36 29.47
C TYR A 105 -0.36 -27.81 29.31
N ARG A 106 -1.34 -28.20 30.14
CA ARG A 106 -2.12 -29.43 29.99
C ARG A 106 -3.60 -29.09 29.84
N PRO A 107 -4.32 -29.68 28.88
CA PRO A 107 -5.77 -29.59 28.83
C PRO A 107 -6.38 -30.22 30.09
N ALA A 108 -7.23 -29.48 30.79
CA ALA A 108 -7.99 -29.98 31.93
C ALA A 108 -9.48 -29.68 31.75
N LEU A 109 -10.32 -30.48 32.39
CA LEU A 109 -11.76 -30.22 32.49
C LEU A 109 -12.05 -29.74 33.91
N LYS A 110 -12.37 -28.45 34.07
CA LYS A 110 -12.87 -27.89 35.34
C LYS A 110 -14.30 -27.39 35.11
N ASN A 111 -15.25 -27.87 35.91
CA ASN A 111 -16.67 -27.50 35.83
C ASN A 111 -17.29 -27.67 34.43
N GLY A 112 -16.96 -28.76 33.73
CA GLY A 112 -17.46 -29.05 32.38
C GLY A 112 -16.87 -28.18 31.25
N LYS A 113 -15.95 -27.25 31.57
CA LYS A 113 -15.26 -26.41 30.58
C LYS A 113 -13.83 -26.92 30.36
N LYS A 114 -13.42 -27.00 29.10
CA LYS A 114 -12.01 -27.24 28.74
C LYS A 114 -11.22 -25.98 29.08
N ILE A 115 -10.19 -26.14 29.90
CA ILE A 115 -9.26 -25.08 30.27
C ILE A 115 -7.82 -25.54 30.00
N ARG A 116 -6.93 -24.57 29.83
CA ARG A 116 -5.48 -24.80 29.78
C ARG A 116 -4.93 -24.57 31.18
N GLU A 117 -4.38 -25.61 31.80
CA GLU A 117 -3.65 -25.50 33.06
C GLU A 117 -2.17 -25.31 32.73
N TRP A 118 -1.67 -24.10 32.96
CA TRP A 118 -0.28 -23.73 32.69
C TRP A 118 0.62 -24.32 33.76
N VAL A 119 1.65 -25.04 33.34
CA VAL A 119 2.51 -25.84 34.23
C VAL A 119 3.96 -25.69 33.80
N GLU A 120 4.86 -25.72 34.77
CA GLU A 120 6.28 -25.85 34.47
C GLU A 120 6.60 -27.31 34.14
N GLN A 121 7.33 -27.53 33.05
CA GLN A 121 7.86 -28.83 32.67
C GLN A 121 9.35 -28.68 32.34
N PRO A 122 10.24 -28.94 33.32
CA PRO A 122 11.68 -28.66 33.19
C PRO A 122 12.33 -29.22 31.93
N ALA A 123 12.00 -30.45 31.53
CA ALA A 123 12.61 -31.08 30.35
C ALA A 123 12.28 -30.35 29.03
N ILE A 124 11.04 -29.88 28.90
CA ILE A 124 10.61 -29.10 27.72
C ILE A 124 11.23 -27.71 27.78
N GLN A 125 11.25 -27.08 28.96
CA GLN A 125 11.80 -25.74 29.14
C GLN A 125 13.30 -25.70 28.85
N GLU A 126 14.07 -26.65 29.36
CA GLU A 126 15.51 -26.77 29.10
C GLU A 126 15.79 -26.94 27.60
N TRP A 127 14.98 -27.74 26.90
CA TRP A 127 15.13 -27.86 25.45
C TRP A 127 14.88 -26.55 24.70
N LEU A 128 13.88 -25.76 25.11
CA LEU A 128 13.58 -24.46 24.51
C LEU A 128 14.69 -23.43 24.75
N GLU A 129 15.20 -23.34 25.98
CA GLU A 129 16.26 -22.38 26.34
C GLU A 129 17.59 -22.69 25.63
N ASN A 130 17.87 -23.96 25.34
CA ASN A 130 19.10 -24.38 24.66
C ASN A 130 19.11 -24.17 23.13
N TRP A 131 18.11 -23.52 22.52
CA TRP A 131 18.07 -23.33 21.06
C TRP A 131 19.27 -22.56 20.51
N LEU A 132 19.68 -21.49 21.17
CA LEU A 132 20.84 -20.69 20.74
C LEU A 132 22.14 -21.50 20.84
N ASP A 133 22.32 -22.25 21.93
CA ASP A 133 23.47 -23.12 22.14
C ASP A 133 23.51 -24.30 21.14
N ASN A 134 22.33 -24.73 20.67
CA ASN A 134 22.17 -25.71 19.60
C ASN A 134 22.41 -25.12 18.19
N GLY A 135 22.75 -23.84 18.09
CA GLY A 135 23.09 -23.13 16.86
C GLY A 135 21.91 -22.63 16.05
N MET A 136 20.74 -22.43 16.68
CA MET A 136 19.62 -21.73 16.03
C MET A 136 19.92 -20.22 15.98
N GLU A 137 19.45 -19.54 14.94
CA GLU A 137 19.63 -18.09 14.81
C GLU A 137 18.79 -17.27 15.81
N MET A 138 17.69 -17.84 16.32
CA MET A 138 16.70 -17.16 17.14
C MET A 138 16.38 -17.96 18.40
N SER A 139 16.04 -17.26 19.49
CA SER A 139 15.45 -17.91 20.67
C SER A 139 14.07 -18.48 20.33
N TYR A 140 13.57 -19.43 21.12
CA TYR A 140 12.22 -19.96 20.93
C TYR A 140 11.12 -18.89 21.03
N ARG A 141 11.36 -17.82 21.80
CA ARG A 141 10.43 -16.68 21.96
C ARG A 141 10.41 -15.81 20.71
N ASP A 142 11.58 -15.48 20.17
CA ASP A 142 11.68 -14.69 18.94
C ASP A 142 11.12 -15.48 17.75
N PHE A 143 11.39 -16.79 17.69
CA PHE A 143 10.81 -17.68 16.70
C PHE A 143 9.27 -17.69 16.80
N ALA A 144 8.72 -17.82 18.01
CA ALA A 144 7.28 -17.77 18.25
C ALA A 144 6.64 -16.48 17.71
N LEU A 145 7.23 -15.32 18.04
CA LEU A 145 6.73 -14.03 17.58
C LEU A 145 6.84 -13.89 16.04
N ALA A 146 7.94 -14.38 15.46
CA ALA A 146 8.15 -14.36 14.02
C ALA A 146 7.14 -15.26 13.28
N VAL A 147 6.84 -16.45 13.81
CA VAL A 147 5.80 -17.36 13.29
C VAL A 147 4.43 -16.67 13.32
N ILE A 148 4.07 -16.05 14.44
CA ILE A 148 2.80 -15.32 14.56
C ILE A 148 2.70 -14.21 13.50
N LYS A 149 3.76 -13.41 13.35
CA LYS A 149 3.77 -12.31 12.39
C LYS A 149 3.68 -12.82 10.95
N ALA A 150 4.44 -13.85 10.62
CA ALA A 150 4.36 -14.54 9.33
C ALA A 150 2.95 -15.06 9.03
N TYR A 151 2.32 -15.69 10.02
CA TYR A 151 0.97 -16.21 9.89
C TYR A 151 -0.05 -15.09 9.63
N TYR A 152 0.02 -13.94 10.31
CA TYR A 152 -0.88 -12.83 10.01
C TYR A 152 -0.61 -12.13 8.66
N TYR A 153 0.61 -12.20 8.13
CA TYR A 153 0.90 -11.72 6.77
C TYR A 153 0.34 -12.65 5.70
N TYR A 154 0.55 -13.96 5.84
CA TYR A 154 0.40 -14.90 4.72
C TYR A 154 -0.62 -16.03 4.95
N ARG A 155 -1.11 -16.21 6.18
CA ARG A 155 -1.90 -17.38 6.64
C ARG A 155 -1.22 -18.74 6.43
N ASP A 156 0.09 -18.72 6.20
CA ASP A 156 0.97 -19.87 6.25
C ASP A 156 2.39 -19.46 6.68
N TYR A 157 3.23 -20.46 6.91
CA TYR A 157 4.65 -20.29 7.14
C TYR A 157 5.42 -21.59 6.96
N PHE A 158 6.73 -21.47 6.77
CA PHE A 158 7.66 -22.58 6.58
C PHE A 158 8.60 -22.69 7.77
N VAL A 159 8.76 -23.88 8.32
CA VAL A 159 9.66 -24.12 9.45
C VAL A 159 10.69 -25.16 9.06
N LYS A 160 11.96 -24.81 9.18
CA LYS A 160 13.07 -25.73 9.00
C LYS A 160 13.39 -26.41 10.34
N TRP A 161 13.34 -27.73 10.30
CA TRP A 161 13.59 -28.62 11.42
C TRP A 161 15.06 -28.98 11.43
N ARG A 162 15.79 -28.59 12.49
CA ARG A 162 17.21 -28.92 12.63
C ARG A 162 17.35 -30.25 13.36
N ILE A 163 17.93 -31.24 12.69
CA ILE A 163 18.11 -32.58 13.24
C ILE A 163 19.43 -32.63 14.02
N ALA A 164 19.39 -33.16 15.24
CA ALA A 164 20.58 -33.26 16.09
C ALA A 164 21.56 -34.33 15.57
N TYR A 165 22.84 -33.97 15.47
CA TYR A 165 23.91 -34.94 15.25
C TYR A 165 24.14 -35.70 16.57
N GLY A 166 23.91 -37.02 16.59
CA GLY A 166 24.04 -37.84 17.81
C GLY A 166 22.74 -38.38 18.39
N LYS A 167 21.66 -38.46 17.60
CA LYS A 167 20.43 -39.18 17.98
C LYS A 167 20.70 -40.62 18.48
N ALA A 168 21.71 -41.29 17.93
CA ALA A 168 22.13 -42.63 18.36
C ALA A 168 22.74 -42.68 19.78
N ILE A 169 23.09 -41.53 20.36
CA ILE A 169 23.75 -41.38 21.66
C ILE A 169 22.80 -40.73 22.69
N GLY A 170 21.48 -40.76 22.44
CA GLY A 170 20.46 -40.30 23.39
C GLY A 170 20.09 -38.81 23.36
N LYS A 171 20.63 -38.02 22.41
CA LYS A 171 20.17 -36.63 22.21
C LYS A 171 18.78 -36.58 21.57
N TYR A 172 17.99 -35.56 21.92
CA TYR A 172 16.68 -35.33 21.31
C TYR A 172 16.79 -35.24 19.78
N PRO A 173 15.90 -35.89 19.00
CA PRO A 173 16.00 -35.89 17.54
C PRO A 173 15.99 -34.49 16.91
N ILE A 174 15.18 -33.57 17.46
CA ILE A 174 15.06 -32.18 16.97
C ILE A 174 15.87 -31.26 17.88
N ALA A 175 16.87 -30.59 17.32
CA ALA A 175 17.73 -29.64 18.03
C ALA A 175 17.05 -28.27 18.23
N GLY A 176 16.25 -27.84 17.26
CA GLY A 176 15.54 -26.57 17.26
C GLY A 176 14.82 -26.32 15.93
N LEU A 177 14.14 -25.18 15.83
CA LEU A 177 13.31 -24.80 14.70
C LEU A 177 13.73 -23.41 14.18
N GLU A 178 13.77 -23.26 12.86
CA GLU A 178 14.11 -22.01 12.18
C GLU A 178 12.94 -21.59 11.29
N LEU A 179 12.45 -20.35 11.40
CA LEU A 179 11.47 -19.80 10.47
C LEU A 179 12.16 -19.56 9.13
N MET A 180 11.53 -19.98 8.03
CA MET A 180 12.04 -19.73 6.68
C MET A 180 11.32 -18.55 6.04
N GLU A 181 12.08 -17.71 5.34
CA GLU A 181 11.56 -16.58 4.56
C GLU A 181 10.59 -17.05 3.47
N HIS A 182 9.35 -16.54 3.50
CA HIS A 182 8.25 -16.95 2.61
C HIS A 182 8.55 -16.75 1.14
N LYS A 183 9.15 -15.60 0.81
CA LYS A 183 9.55 -15.27 -0.56
C LYS A 183 10.53 -16.28 -1.15
N LEU A 184 11.30 -16.99 -0.30
CA LEU A 184 12.30 -17.96 -0.74
C LEU A 184 11.77 -19.38 -0.91
N CYS A 185 10.64 -19.73 -0.29
CA CYS A 185 10.16 -21.11 -0.23
C CYS A 185 9.09 -21.39 -1.29
N ARG A 186 9.22 -22.51 -2.02
CA ARG A 186 8.18 -23.02 -2.91
C ARG A 186 7.90 -24.50 -2.71
N LEU A 187 6.62 -24.88 -2.81
CA LEU A 187 6.16 -26.26 -2.79
C LEU A 187 6.52 -26.91 -4.12
N ALA A 188 7.07 -28.12 -4.10
CA ALA A 188 7.38 -28.85 -5.31
C ALA A 188 7.06 -30.35 -5.22
N THR A 189 6.77 -30.90 -6.39
CA THR A 189 6.53 -32.33 -6.63
C THR A 189 7.45 -32.82 -7.73
N ASP A 190 7.74 -34.12 -7.72
CA ASP A 190 8.47 -34.86 -8.75
C ASP A 190 7.53 -35.63 -9.70
N LYS A 191 6.21 -35.51 -9.51
CA LYS A 191 5.21 -36.00 -10.45
C LYS A 191 5.44 -35.40 -11.83
N LYS A 192 5.49 -36.24 -12.87
CA LYS A 192 5.78 -35.82 -14.25
C LYS A 192 4.60 -35.12 -14.91
N ASP A 193 3.40 -35.67 -14.76
CA ASP A 193 2.19 -35.07 -15.29
C ASP A 193 1.50 -34.24 -14.20
N ILE A 194 1.54 -32.92 -14.39
CA ILE A 194 0.87 -31.92 -13.54
C ILE A 194 -0.23 -31.17 -14.29
N ILE A 195 -0.44 -31.51 -15.56
CA ILE A 195 -1.39 -30.83 -16.46
C ILE A 195 -2.70 -31.62 -16.49
N THR A 196 -2.62 -32.95 -16.63
CA THR A 196 -3.80 -33.80 -16.74
C THR A 196 -4.16 -34.49 -15.43
N GLU A 197 -3.17 -34.70 -14.54
CA GLU A 197 -3.41 -35.29 -13.24
C GLU A 197 -3.87 -34.26 -12.20
N ASN A 198 -4.81 -34.69 -11.34
CA ASN A 198 -5.13 -33.93 -10.14
C ASN A 198 -3.98 -33.98 -9.15
N ILE A 199 -3.38 -32.82 -8.88
CA ILE A 199 -2.36 -32.66 -7.85
C ILE A 199 -3.03 -32.40 -6.51
N TYR A 200 -2.66 -33.18 -5.49
CA TYR A 200 -3.11 -32.97 -4.12
C TYR A 200 -1.97 -32.44 -3.25
N TYR A 201 -2.30 -31.79 -2.14
CA TYR A 201 -1.28 -31.23 -1.23
C TYR A 201 -0.26 -32.26 -0.70
N LYS A 202 -0.66 -33.54 -0.61
CA LYS A 202 0.22 -34.65 -0.22
C LYS A 202 1.29 -35.00 -1.27
N ASP A 203 1.07 -34.61 -2.53
CA ASP A 203 1.98 -34.88 -3.64
C ASP A 203 3.19 -33.95 -3.64
N PHE A 204 3.13 -32.84 -2.89
CA PHE A 204 4.30 -32.02 -2.60
C PHE A 204 5.17 -32.71 -1.57
N ARG A 205 6.30 -33.26 -2.03
CA ARG A 205 7.29 -33.94 -1.19
C ARG A 205 8.54 -33.10 -0.94
N TYR A 206 8.67 -31.95 -1.59
CA TYR A 206 9.85 -31.11 -1.53
C TYR A 206 9.50 -29.64 -1.31
N ILE A 207 10.39 -28.93 -0.61
CA ILE A 207 10.42 -27.47 -0.51
C ILE A 207 11.69 -26.97 -1.20
N LEU A 208 11.54 -26.18 -2.25
CA LEU A 208 12.67 -25.53 -2.91
C LEU A 208 12.87 -24.15 -2.29
N VAL A 209 14.10 -23.89 -1.85
CA VAL A 209 14.52 -22.65 -1.19
C VAL A 209 15.51 -21.92 -2.07
N GLY A 210 15.14 -20.75 -2.58
CA GLY A 210 15.97 -19.96 -3.48
C GLY A 210 15.39 -18.57 -3.73
N ASN A 211 16.11 -17.72 -4.46
CA ASN A 211 15.64 -16.37 -4.77
C ASN A 211 14.75 -16.37 -6.01
N TRP A 212 13.43 -16.37 -5.86
CA TRP A 212 12.51 -16.51 -6.99
C TRP A 212 12.29 -15.22 -7.81
N GLN A 213 12.94 -14.12 -7.46
CA GLN A 213 12.77 -12.84 -8.18
C GLN A 213 13.50 -12.80 -9.53
N TYR A 214 14.58 -13.57 -9.66
CA TYR A 214 15.41 -13.65 -10.85
C TYR A 214 15.28 -15.07 -11.43
N GLY A 215 14.83 -15.20 -12.68
CA GLY A 215 14.47 -16.47 -13.32
C GLY A 215 15.55 -17.57 -13.42
N ALA A 216 16.73 -17.36 -12.83
CA ALA A 216 17.86 -18.30 -12.83
C ALA A 216 18.50 -18.48 -11.43
N ALA A 217 17.70 -18.47 -10.36
CA ALA A 217 18.26 -18.58 -9.02
C ALA A 217 18.82 -19.97 -8.69
N LYS A 218 19.99 -19.97 -8.04
CA LYS A 218 20.47 -21.13 -7.28
C LYS A 218 19.44 -21.43 -6.19
N PHE A 219 18.97 -22.66 -6.13
CA PHE A 219 18.05 -23.13 -5.11
C PHE A 219 18.59 -24.38 -4.42
N GLN A 220 18.18 -24.59 -3.18
CA GLN A 220 18.38 -25.78 -2.40
C GLN A 220 17.07 -26.57 -2.35
N VAL A 221 17.17 -27.90 -2.36
CA VAL A 221 16.01 -28.78 -2.25
C VAL A 221 16.02 -29.39 -0.85
N TYR A 222 14.94 -29.18 -0.11
CA TYR A 222 14.70 -29.83 1.17
C TYR A 222 13.54 -30.81 1.05
N PRO A 223 13.59 -31.97 1.73
CA PRO A 223 12.40 -32.79 1.88
C PRO A 223 11.35 -32.01 2.68
N LYS A 224 10.09 -32.10 2.26
CA LYS A 224 8.96 -31.60 3.04
C LYS A 224 8.80 -32.49 4.27
N PHE A 225 8.78 -31.89 5.44
CA PHE A 225 8.74 -32.59 6.71
C PHE A 225 7.48 -33.46 6.85
N ASP A 226 7.71 -34.72 7.18
CA ASP A 226 6.75 -35.71 7.63
C ASP A 226 7.28 -36.34 8.92
N ILE A 227 6.44 -36.38 9.95
CA ILE A 227 6.79 -36.92 11.27
C ILE A 227 7.21 -38.40 11.22
N ARG A 228 6.70 -39.16 10.24
CA ARG A 228 7.03 -40.58 10.06
C ARG A 228 8.44 -40.80 9.54
N ASP A 229 8.97 -39.81 8.83
CA ASP A 229 10.29 -39.85 8.18
C ASP A 229 11.38 -39.18 9.03
N VAL A 230 11.08 -38.79 10.29
CA VAL A 230 12.04 -38.11 11.20
C VAL A 230 13.34 -38.88 11.38
N ASN A 231 13.30 -40.21 11.30
CA ASN A 231 14.49 -41.05 11.40
C ASN A 231 15.39 -41.00 10.16
N ASN A 232 14.85 -40.57 9.02
CA ASN A 232 15.52 -40.59 7.71
C ASN A 232 16.15 -39.23 7.35
N TYR A 233 15.78 -38.15 8.05
CA TYR A 233 16.37 -36.84 7.82
C TYR A 233 17.79 -36.76 8.38
N ARG A 234 18.76 -36.43 7.52
CA ARG A 234 20.18 -36.36 7.89
C ARG A 234 20.55 -35.06 8.61
N TYR A 235 20.06 -33.92 8.12
CA TYR A 235 20.45 -32.59 8.61
C TYR A 235 19.25 -31.69 8.87
N ALA A 236 18.35 -31.58 7.90
CA ALA A 236 17.15 -30.76 8.01
C ALA A 236 16.04 -31.22 7.07
N ALA A 237 14.82 -30.85 7.43
CA ALA A 237 13.62 -30.94 6.60
C ALA A 237 12.76 -29.69 6.84
N ILE A 238 11.89 -29.34 5.91
CA ILE A 238 11.07 -28.11 6.03
C ILE A 238 9.59 -28.49 6.07
N SER A 239 8.89 -28.13 7.14
CA SER A 239 7.42 -28.21 7.19
C SER A 239 6.78 -26.95 6.58
N HIS A 240 5.57 -27.12 6.09
CA HIS A 240 4.69 -26.02 5.67
C HIS A 240 3.42 -26.09 6.50
N HIS A 241 3.21 -25.06 7.31
CA HIS A 241 2.05 -24.89 8.17
C HIS A 241 1.14 -23.86 7.53
N ARG A 242 -0.13 -24.22 7.32
CA ARG A 242 -1.09 -23.35 6.64
C ARG A 242 -2.46 -23.42 7.28
N GLU A 243 -3.17 -22.30 7.24
CA GLU A 243 -4.62 -22.29 7.21
C GLU A 243 -5.05 -22.57 5.77
N LYS A 244 -5.87 -23.61 5.58
CA LYS A 244 -6.27 -24.02 4.23
C LYS A 244 -7.30 -23.03 3.71
N SER A 245 -6.91 -22.22 2.73
CA SER A 245 -7.86 -21.49 1.88
C SER A 245 -8.44 -22.41 0.79
N ILE A 246 -9.60 -22.04 0.27
CA ILE A 246 -10.33 -22.80 -0.74
C ILE A 246 -9.60 -22.66 -2.09
N GLY A 247 -9.27 -23.78 -2.73
CA GLY A 247 -8.60 -23.79 -4.04
C GLY A 247 -7.08 -23.68 -4.02
N ASP A 248 -6.47 -23.28 -2.90
CA ASP A 248 -5.03 -23.02 -2.83
C ASP A 248 -4.19 -24.09 -2.11
N PHE A 249 -2.93 -24.23 -2.55
CA PHE A 249 -1.92 -25.02 -1.83
C PHE A 249 -1.14 -24.22 -0.78
N TYR A 250 -1.03 -22.92 -0.95
CA TYR A 250 -0.46 -22.01 0.03
C TYR A 250 -1.53 -21.52 0.99
N GLY A 251 -1.12 -20.86 2.07
CA GLY A 251 -2.03 -20.00 2.83
C GLY A 251 -2.40 -18.78 2.01
N CYS A 252 -3.64 -18.33 2.16
CA CYS A 252 -4.11 -17.08 1.58
C CYS A 252 -4.56 -16.15 2.71
N ASN A 253 -4.01 -14.93 2.72
CA ASN A 253 -4.55 -13.87 3.56
C ASN A 253 -5.80 -13.29 2.89
N GLU A 254 -6.94 -13.95 3.12
CA GLU A 254 -8.23 -13.57 2.52
C GLU A 254 -8.65 -12.14 2.91
N THR A 255 -8.25 -11.67 4.11
CA THR A 255 -8.42 -10.28 4.53
C THR A 255 -7.67 -9.31 3.60
N HIS A 256 -6.39 -9.55 3.36
CA HIS A 256 -5.60 -8.75 2.40
C HIS A 256 -6.18 -8.86 0.99
N GLN A 257 -6.52 -10.07 0.54
CA GLN A 257 -7.04 -10.29 -0.81
C GLN A 257 -8.37 -9.55 -1.06
N GLY A 258 -9.30 -9.61 -0.10
CA GLY A 258 -10.60 -8.95 -0.18
C GLY A 258 -10.53 -7.42 -0.03
N THR A 259 -9.50 -6.90 0.64
CA THR A 259 -9.32 -5.45 0.86
C THR A 259 -8.23 -4.81 0.01
N LYS A 260 -7.60 -5.57 -0.90
CA LYS A 260 -6.46 -5.12 -1.73
C LYS A 260 -6.70 -3.78 -2.43
N GLY A 261 -7.91 -3.55 -2.94
CA GLY A 261 -8.28 -2.29 -3.58
C GLY A 261 -8.25 -1.08 -2.62
N TYR A 262 -8.75 -1.24 -1.39
CA TYR A 262 -8.69 -0.20 -0.35
C TYR A 262 -7.26 0.03 0.15
N ILE A 263 -6.46 -1.05 0.30
CA ILE A 263 -5.05 -0.94 0.69
C ILE A 263 -4.29 -0.12 -0.35
N LYS A 264 -4.35 -0.51 -1.62
CA LYS A 264 -3.62 0.19 -2.69
C LYS A 264 -4.10 1.63 -2.86
N GLY A 265 -5.41 1.84 -2.89
CA GLY A 265 -5.97 3.19 -3.02
C GLY A 265 -5.55 4.10 -1.85
N SER A 266 -5.59 3.62 -0.61
CA SER A 266 -5.16 4.42 0.55
C SER A 266 -3.66 4.71 0.57
N ASN A 267 -2.82 3.76 0.11
CA ASN A 267 -1.38 3.97 0.00
C ASN A 267 -1.06 5.13 -0.99
N GLN A 268 -1.83 5.26 -2.07
CA GLN A 268 -1.62 6.29 -3.09
C GLN A 268 -2.26 7.64 -2.76
N THR A 269 -3.19 7.72 -1.79
CA THR A 269 -3.91 8.97 -1.46
C THR A 269 -2.96 10.14 -1.18
N ALA A 270 -1.92 9.91 -0.37
CA ALA A 270 -0.95 10.95 -0.02
C ALA A 270 -0.18 11.44 -1.26
N ASP A 271 0.22 10.52 -2.13
CA ASP A 271 0.92 10.85 -3.38
C ASP A 271 0.04 11.61 -4.35
N TYR A 272 -1.24 11.24 -4.46
CA TYR A 272 -2.21 12.00 -5.26
C TYR A 272 -2.42 13.42 -4.73
N ILE A 273 -2.55 13.60 -3.41
CA ILE A 273 -2.67 14.94 -2.82
C ILE A 273 -1.38 15.74 -3.05
N ASN A 274 -0.20 15.16 -2.80
CA ASN A 274 1.08 15.84 -2.97
C ASN A 274 1.36 16.18 -4.44
N SER A 275 1.09 15.25 -5.36
CA SER A 275 1.20 15.47 -6.80
C SER A 275 0.24 16.57 -7.24
N PHE A 276 -1.00 16.55 -6.76
CA PHE A 276 -1.97 17.59 -7.03
C PHE A 276 -1.50 18.96 -6.52
N LEU A 277 -1.03 19.05 -5.27
CA LEU A 277 -0.52 20.31 -4.71
C LEU A 277 0.72 20.84 -5.45
N LYS A 278 1.59 19.93 -5.94
CA LYS A 278 2.81 20.29 -6.67
C LYS A 278 2.53 20.72 -8.11
N ASN A 279 1.60 20.04 -8.79
CA ASN A 279 1.40 20.15 -10.23
C ASN A 279 0.12 20.91 -10.61
N SER A 280 -0.77 21.18 -9.66
CA SER A 280 -2.00 21.92 -9.93
C SER A 280 -1.67 23.32 -10.44
N LEU A 281 -2.22 23.65 -11.60
CA LEU A 281 -2.20 24.98 -12.16
C LEU A 281 -2.97 25.92 -11.22
N ALA A 282 -2.27 26.74 -10.45
CA ALA A 282 -2.87 27.78 -9.59
C ALA A 282 -3.34 29.02 -10.39
N ALA A 283 -3.85 28.82 -11.61
CA ALA A 283 -4.37 29.91 -12.44
C ALA A 283 -5.78 30.29 -11.98
N LYS A 284 -5.86 31.26 -11.08
CA LYS A 284 -7.16 31.77 -10.57
C LYS A 284 -7.94 32.56 -11.64
N VAL A 285 -7.26 33.08 -12.65
CA VAL A 285 -7.82 34.01 -13.63
C VAL A 285 -7.35 33.65 -15.04
N HIS A 286 -8.31 33.45 -15.95
CA HIS A 286 -8.10 33.31 -17.38
C HIS A 286 -8.50 34.62 -18.07
N VAL A 287 -7.55 35.27 -18.74
CA VAL A 287 -7.77 36.56 -19.43
C VAL A 287 -7.83 36.31 -20.94
N ILE A 288 -8.99 36.55 -21.54
CA ILE A 288 -9.21 36.47 -22.97
C ILE A 288 -9.19 37.88 -23.55
N ILE A 289 -8.22 38.15 -24.43
CA ILE A 289 -8.08 39.44 -25.13
C ILE A 289 -8.79 39.35 -26.49
N PRO A 290 -9.77 40.22 -26.77
CA PRO A 290 -10.46 40.20 -28.06
C PRO A 290 -9.52 40.62 -29.20
N SER A 291 -9.58 39.90 -30.32
CA SER A 291 -8.75 40.16 -31.50
C SER A 291 -8.92 41.59 -32.01
N ALA A 292 -10.15 42.11 -32.03
CA ALA A 292 -10.45 43.47 -32.43
C ALA A 292 -9.70 44.53 -31.60
N TRP A 293 -9.49 44.28 -30.29
CA TRP A 293 -8.71 45.17 -29.44
C TRP A 293 -7.22 45.12 -29.83
N VAL A 294 -6.69 43.93 -30.09
CA VAL A 294 -5.29 43.75 -30.55
C VAL A 294 -5.08 44.50 -31.87
N GLU A 295 -5.99 44.36 -32.83
CA GLU A 295 -5.93 45.07 -34.11
C GLU A 295 -6.05 46.59 -33.96
N SER A 296 -6.92 47.06 -33.07
CA SER A 296 -7.05 48.49 -32.78
C SER A 296 -5.74 49.06 -32.22
N LYS A 297 -5.08 48.33 -31.32
CA LYS A 297 -3.76 48.73 -30.79
C LYS A 297 -2.68 48.64 -31.85
N ARG A 298 -2.71 47.65 -32.74
CA ARG A 298 -1.82 47.58 -33.90
C ARG A 298 -1.95 48.83 -34.78
N LYS A 299 -3.17 49.29 -35.07
CA LYS A 299 -3.43 50.52 -35.84
C LYS A 299 -2.91 51.77 -35.12
N GLN A 300 -3.16 51.88 -33.81
CA GLN A 300 -2.67 53.01 -33.00
C GLN A 300 -1.14 53.10 -32.98
N ILE A 301 -0.45 51.98 -32.79
CA ILE A 301 1.02 51.94 -32.80
C ILE A 301 1.56 52.33 -34.19
N LYS A 302 0.95 51.85 -35.28
CA LYS A 302 1.33 52.27 -36.65
C LYS A 302 1.19 53.77 -36.85
N ALA A 303 0.09 54.37 -36.41
CA ALA A 303 -0.11 55.81 -36.49
C ALA A 303 0.95 56.60 -35.70
N ILE A 304 1.32 56.12 -34.50
CA ILE A 304 2.39 56.72 -33.70
C ILE A 304 3.75 56.58 -34.38
N CYS A 305 4.06 55.45 -35.02
CA CYS A 305 5.28 55.30 -35.82
C CYS A 305 5.34 56.32 -36.95
N ASP A 306 4.23 56.51 -37.67
CA ASP A 306 4.16 57.46 -38.79
C ASP A 306 4.29 58.91 -38.30
N GLU A 307 3.69 59.26 -37.16
CA GLU A 307 3.91 60.57 -36.53
C GLU A 307 5.36 60.74 -36.05
N ASN A 308 5.96 59.69 -35.48
CA ASN A 308 7.35 59.70 -35.05
C ASN A 308 8.33 59.87 -36.23
N LYS A 309 8.02 59.36 -37.43
CA LYS A 309 8.80 59.68 -38.64
C LYS A 309 8.80 61.17 -38.96
N LEU A 310 7.66 61.84 -38.77
CA LEU A 310 7.54 63.28 -39.00
C LEU A 310 8.29 64.07 -37.92
N ARG A 311 8.13 63.69 -36.64
CA ARG A 311 8.84 64.31 -35.51
C ARG A 311 10.35 64.15 -35.61
N GLN A 312 10.83 62.99 -36.06
CA GLN A 312 12.26 62.76 -36.31
C GLN A 312 12.81 63.68 -37.39
N LYS A 313 12.05 63.95 -38.45
CA LYS A 313 12.43 64.92 -39.50
C LYS A 313 12.46 66.35 -38.98
N ASP A 314 11.60 66.67 -38.01
CA ASP A 314 11.50 67.98 -37.36
C ASP A 314 12.47 68.16 -36.17
N ASN A 315 13.37 67.21 -35.89
CA ASN A 315 14.23 67.18 -34.68
C ASN A 315 13.45 67.35 -33.36
N LYS A 316 12.26 66.74 -33.27
CA LYS A 316 11.44 66.70 -32.05
C LYS A 316 11.55 65.34 -31.38
N ASP A 317 11.38 65.33 -30.05
CA ASP A 317 11.35 64.09 -29.27
C ASP A 317 10.25 63.14 -29.77
N LEU A 318 10.62 61.86 -29.85
CA LEU A 318 9.71 60.79 -30.28
C LEU A 318 8.64 60.55 -29.22
N LEU A 319 7.43 60.27 -29.68
CA LEU A 319 6.33 59.86 -28.83
C LEU A 319 6.54 58.45 -28.31
N LEU A 320 6.37 58.31 -27.00
CA LEU A 320 6.26 57.04 -26.30
C LEU A 320 4.78 56.64 -26.22
N TYR A 321 4.50 55.34 -26.28
CA TYR A 321 3.15 54.82 -26.07
C TYR A 321 3.07 54.08 -24.74
N ASN A 322 2.33 54.63 -23.77
CA ASN A 322 2.27 54.14 -22.39
C ASN A 322 3.65 53.91 -21.74
N GLY A 323 4.64 54.74 -22.09
CA GLY A 323 6.01 54.66 -21.60
C GLY A 323 6.92 53.68 -22.35
N ILE A 324 6.46 53.11 -23.47
CA ILE A 324 7.24 52.22 -24.34
C ILE A 324 7.75 53.03 -25.54
N ASP A 325 9.03 52.90 -25.85
CA ASP A 325 9.61 53.46 -27.08
C ASP A 325 9.17 52.62 -28.29
N ILE A 326 8.36 53.23 -29.14
CA ILE A 326 7.78 52.62 -30.34
C ILE A 326 8.68 52.88 -31.56
N GLY A 327 9.53 53.91 -31.52
CA GLY A 327 10.35 54.35 -32.64
C GLY A 327 9.54 54.82 -33.86
N THR A 328 10.17 54.82 -35.03
CA THR A 328 9.62 55.32 -36.29
C THR A 328 9.14 54.23 -37.25
N THR A 329 9.41 52.95 -36.98
CA THR A 329 8.98 51.84 -37.84
C THR A 329 8.20 50.83 -37.02
N PHE A 330 7.00 50.47 -37.49
CA PHE A 330 6.18 49.49 -36.82
C PHE A 330 6.87 48.13 -36.79
N LYS A 331 6.94 47.53 -35.60
CA LYS A 331 7.41 46.16 -35.38
C LYS A 331 6.38 45.40 -34.56
N GLU A 332 6.12 44.14 -34.93
CA GLU A 332 5.20 43.29 -34.17
C GLU A 332 5.68 43.09 -32.72
N SER A 333 7.00 43.12 -32.50
CA SER A 333 7.60 43.11 -31.16
C SER A 333 7.13 44.26 -30.27
N SER A 334 6.89 45.45 -30.84
CA SER A 334 6.42 46.62 -30.09
C SER A 334 4.97 46.46 -29.64
N LEU A 335 4.14 45.77 -30.44
CA LEU A 335 2.77 45.40 -30.06
C LEU A 335 2.77 44.35 -28.95
N ILE A 336 3.59 43.30 -29.07
CA ILE A 336 3.72 42.27 -28.02
C ILE A 336 4.20 42.90 -26.70
N GLN A 337 5.21 43.80 -26.74
CA GLN A 337 5.68 44.52 -25.56
C GLN A 337 4.57 45.35 -24.90
N TYR A 338 3.73 46.02 -25.69
CA TYR A 338 2.58 46.76 -25.19
C TYR A 338 1.55 45.84 -24.53
N ILE A 339 1.19 44.73 -25.17
CA ILE A 339 0.25 43.74 -24.62
C ILE A 339 0.80 43.17 -23.30
N SER A 340 2.08 42.78 -23.26
CA SER A 340 2.73 42.30 -22.04
C SER A 340 2.77 43.36 -20.93
N HIS A 341 2.88 44.66 -21.26
CA HIS A 341 2.82 45.73 -20.28
C HIS A 341 1.43 45.91 -19.68
N GLU A 342 0.39 45.90 -20.51
CA GLU A 342 -1.00 45.98 -20.04
C GLU A 342 -1.39 44.73 -19.23
N LEU A 343 -0.97 43.54 -19.65
CA LEU A 343 -1.15 42.31 -18.87
C LEU A 343 -0.42 42.35 -17.51
N ARG A 344 0.77 42.96 -17.43
CA ARG A 344 1.47 43.16 -16.14
C ARG A 344 0.74 44.13 -15.22
N LYS A 345 0.16 45.21 -15.76
CA LYS A 345 -0.69 46.13 -14.97
C LYS A 345 -1.93 45.40 -14.46
N LEU A 346 -2.59 44.64 -15.32
CA LEU A 346 -3.76 43.85 -14.98
C LEU A 346 -3.41 42.80 -13.91
N SER A 347 -2.30 42.08 -14.07
CA SER A 347 -1.79 41.12 -13.09
C SER A 347 -1.51 41.78 -11.74
N LYS A 348 -0.82 42.94 -11.72
CA LYS A 348 -0.55 43.70 -10.49
C LYS A 348 -1.84 44.20 -9.82
N TYR A 349 -2.89 44.49 -10.60
CA TYR A 349 -4.17 44.92 -10.08
C TYR A 349 -5.00 43.76 -9.50
N LEU A 350 -4.98 42.60 -10.14
CA LEU A 350 -5.79 41.42 -9.77
C LEU A 350 -5.09 40.46 -8.80
N SER A 351 -3.76 40.56 -8.64
CA SER A 351 -2.96 39.61 -7.85
C SER A 351 -2.36 40.27 -6.62
N GLY A 352 -2.22 39.51 -5.53
CA GLY A 352 -1.58 39.96 -4.28
C GLY A 352 -2.56 40.09 -3.11
N SER A 353 -2.04 39.96 -1.88
CA SER A 353 -2.84 39.95 -0.66
C SER A 353 -3.64 41.24 -0.44
N GLY A 354 -3.10 42.40 -0.84
CA GLY A 354 -3.74 43.72 -0.72
C GLY A 354 -4.70 44.10 -1.86
N ASN A 355 -4.97 43.20 -2.81
CA ASN A 355 -5.76 43.48 -4.01
C ASN A 355 -7.09 42.72 -4.07
N GLN A 356 -7.50 42.08 -2.97
CA GLN A 356 -8.75 41.34 -2.88
C GLN A 356 -9.96 42.29 -2.84
N GLY A 357 -11.00 42.02 -3.64
CA GLY A 357 -12.25 42.78 -3.65
C GLY A 357 -12.27 44.04 -4.52
N LYS A 358 -11.26 44.24 -5.39
CA LYS A 358 -11.20 45.40 -6.30
C LYS A 358 -12.16 45.24 -7.49
N ALA A 359 -12.86 46.32 -7.85
CA ALA A 359 -13.77 46.35 -8.99
C ALA A 359 -13.02 46.54 -10.31
N PHE A 360 -13.28 45.68 -11.30
CA PHE A 360 -12.76 45.82 -12.66
C PHE A 360 -13.87 46.29 -13.60
N SER A 361 -13.57 47.26 -14.46
CA SER A 361 -14.49 47.77 -15.48
C SER A 361 -13.91 47.51 -16.86
N SER A 362 -14.75 47.03 -17.78
CA SER A 362 -14.41 46.87 -19.19
C SER A 362 -15.45 47.56 -20.06
N ILE A 363 -15.02 48.07 -21.21
CA ILE A 363 -15.89 48.68 -22.22
C ILE A 363 -15.94 47.70 -23.39
N SER A 364 -17.15 47.23 -23.74
CA SER A 364 -17.39 46.35 -24.89
C SER A 364 -17.99 47.14 -26.05
N PHE A 365 -17.83 46.63 -27.27
CA PHE A 365 -18.49 47.16 -28.47
C PHE A 365 -19.08 46.02 -29.29
N ARG A 366 -20.23 46.26 -29.92
CA ARG A 366 -20.88 45.30 -30.81
C ARG A 366 -20.48 45.56 -32.25
N THR A 367 -20.17 44.50 -33.00
CA THR A 367 -20.10 44.53 -34.46
C THR A 367 -21.36 43.89 -35.06
N GLY A 368 -21.78 44.35 -36.23
CA GLY A 368 -23.17 44.28 -36.71
C GLY A 368 -23.80 42.89 -36.92
N ASN A 369 -25.14 42.90 -37.03
CA ASN A 369 -26.17 41.89 -37.32
C ASN A 369 -26.10 40.47 -36.72
N ASN A 370 -24.95 39.94 -36.32
CA ASN A 370 -24.86 38.69 -35.55
C ASN A 370 -24.19 38.97 -34.19
N SER A 371 -25.07 39.22 -33.23
CA SER A 371 -25.04 39.25 -31.76
C SER A 371 -23.83 38.77 -30.92
N GLU A 372 -22.57 38.89 -31.34
CA GLU A 372 -21.43 38.61 -30.46
C GLU A 372 -20.74 39.90 -29.97
N GLU A 373 -20.57 40.01 -28.65
CA GLU A 373 -19.94 41.17 -28.01
C GLU A 373 -18.42 41.00 -27.93
N GLU A 374 -17.69 41.92 -28.56
CA GLU A 374 -16.23 41.99 -28.46
C GLU A 374 -15.85 42.63 -27.12
N ARG A 375 -15.35 41.81 -26.19
CA ARG A 375 -15.02 42.26 -24.83
C ARG A 375 -13.85 41.47 -24.25
N TRP A 376 -13.11 42.11 -23.36
CA TRP A 376 -12.19 41.39 -22.48
C TRP A 376 -13.01 40.47 -21.57
N LYS A 377 -12.71 39.17 -21.60
CA LYS A 377 -13.35 38.20 -20.70
C LYS A 377 -12.33 37.77 -19.66
N ILE A 378 -12.70 37.97 -18.39
CA ILE A 378 -11.91 37.51 -17.26
C ILE A 378 -12.72 36.41 -16.60
N GLU A 379 -12.31 35.17 -16.83
CA GLU A 379 -12.99 34.00 -16.27
C GLU A 379 -12.23 33.48 -15.06
N THR A 380 -12.98 33.10 -14.03
CA THR A 380 -12.43 32.34 -12.91
C THR A 380 -12.39 30.87 -13.30
N VAL A 381 -11.22 30.24 -13.21
CA VAL A 381 -11.11 28.79 -13.37
C VAL A 381 -11.48 28.16 -12.03
N ASP A 382 -12.66 27.54 -11.95
CA ASP A 382 -13.08 26.80 -10.75
C ASP A 382 -12.50 25.39 -10.81
N LEU A 383 -11.41 25.19 -10.08
CA LEU A 383 -10.66 23.94 -10.08
C LEU A 383 -11.15 22.95 -9.02
N LYS A 384 -12.23 23.28 -8.29
CA LYS A 384 -12.88 22.42 -7.28
C LYS A 384 -11.91 21.68 -6.36
N TYR A 385 -10.86 22.38 -5.95
CA TYR A 385 -9.75 21.83 -5.17
C TYR A 385 -10.20 21.22 -3.86
N LYS A 386 -11.11 21.93 -3.19
CA LYS A 386 -11.62 21.52 -1.90
C LYS A 386 -12.39 20.22 -2.06
N GLU A 387 -13.23 20.10 -3.08
CA GLU A 387 -14.05 18.93 -3.35
C GLU A 387 -13.18 17.72 -3.69
N TYR A 388 -12.16 17.89 -4.53
CA TYR A 388 -11.22 16.81 -4.87
C TYR A 388 -10.45 16.30 -3.64
N ILE A 389 -9.78 17.20 -2.91
CA ILE A 389 -9.02 16.83 -1.71
C ILE A 389 -9.95 16.24 -0.64
N SER A 390 -11.15 16.80 -0.46
CA SER A 390 -12.11 16.30 0.53
C SER A 390 -12.61 14.89 0.16
N SER A 391 -12.83 14.62 -1.13
CA SER A 391 -13.21 13.29 -1.62
C SER A 391 -12.12 12.24 -1.36
N LEU A 392 -10.85 12.61 -1.56
CA LEU A 392 -9.71 11.74 -1.25
C LEU A 392 -9.61 11.47 0.26
N ILE A 393 -9.79 12.48 1.10
CA ILE A 393 -9.79 12.32 2.56
C ILE A 393 -10.96 11.44 3.02
N GLU A 394 -12.15 11.58 2.42
CA GLU A 394 -13.31 10.76 2.73
C GLU A 394 -13.09 9.29 2.34
N TYR A 395 -12.50 9.05 1.17
CA TYR A 395 -12.09 7.71 0.76
C TYR A 395 -11.07 7.10 1.75
N ASP A 396 -10.07 7.88 2.18
CA ASP A 396 -9.04 7.42 3.12
C ASP A 396 -9.63 7.08 4.50
N LYS A 397 -10.57 7.90 5.01
CA LYS A 397 -11.34 7.59 6.23
C LYS A 397 -12.11 6.28 6.08
N ARG A 398 -12.76 6.07 4.93
CA ARG A 398 -13.49 4.82 4.65
C ARG A 398 -12.54 3.63 4.57
N ALA A 399 -11.38 3.79 3.95
CA ALA A 399 -10.36 2.75 3.87
C ALA A 399 -9.91 2.35 5.27
N ASP A 400 -9.61 3.29 6.17
CA ASP A 400 -9.25 3.00 7.56
C ASP A 400 -10.28 2.12 8.28
N GLU A 401 -11.57 2.43 8.13
CA GLU A 401 -12.65 1.62 8.72
C GLU A 401 -12.70 0.20 8.17
N VAL A 402 -12.56 0.06 6.85
CA VAL A 402 -12.51 -1.23 6.18
C VAL A 402 -11.30 -2.03 6.68
N LEU A 403 -10.11 -1.41 6.77
CA LEU A 403 -8.90 -2.10 7.21
C LEU A 403 -9.02 -2.59 8.67
N VAL A 404 -9.52 -1.74 9.58
CA VAL A 404 -9.73 -2.11 10.99
C VAL A 404 -10.76 -3.23 11.14
N SER A 405 -11.88 -3.15 10.44
CA SER A 405 -12.91 -4.20 10.47
C SER A 405 -12.42 -5.50 9.85
N SER A 406 -11.63 -5.43 8.78
CA SER A 406 -11.13 -6.60 8.04
C SER A 406 -10.18 -7.47 8.86
N VAL A 407 -9.41 -6.87 9.79
CA VAL A 407 -8.56 -7.61 10.73
C VAL A 407 -9.32 -8.15 11.94
N GLY A 408 -10.64 -7.92 12.03
CA GLY A 408 -11.48 -8.39 13.12
C GLY A 408 -11.25 -7.67 14.45
N MET A 409 -10.64 -6.48 14.43
CA MET A 409 -10.40 -5.68 15.64
C MET A 409 -11.45 -4.59 15.78
N ASP A 410 -12.05 -4.47 16.96
CA ASP A 410 -12.89 -3.31 17.26
C ASP A 410 -12.05 -2.03 17.40
N SER A 411 -12.63 -0.88 17.03
CA SER A 411 -11.92 0.40 17.13
C SER A 411 -11.50 0.76 18.57
N SER A 412 -12.18 0.22 19.59
CA SER A 412 -11.84 0.41 21.01
C SER A 412 -10.49 -0.19 21.36
N ILE A 413 -10.18 -1.34 20.76
CA ILE A 413 -8.96 -2.09 21.04
C ILE A 413 -7.90 -1.90 19.95
N SER A 414 -8.17 -1.21 18.85
CA SER A 414 -7.17 -0.90 17.80
C SER A 414 -6.51 0.47 17.97
N SER A 415 -7.03 1.33 18.85
CA SER A 415 -6.54 2.70 19.09
C SER A 415 -6.68 3.63 17.87
N ILE A 416 -7.57 3.29 16.94
CA ILE A 416 -7.95 4.13 15.80
C ILE A 416 -9.29 4.78 16.13
N SER A 417 -9.29 6.10 16.27
CA SER A 417 -10.49 6.88 16.55
C SER A 417 -11.38 6.95 15.32
N LYS A 418 -12.65 6.54 15.46
CA LYS A 418 -13.68 6.88 14.47
C LYS A 418 -14.08 8.34 14.66
N ASP A 419 -14.25 9.05 13.54
CA ASP A 419 -14.71 10.44 13.56
C ASP A 419 -16.08 10.49 14.26
N GLY A 420 -16.22 11.35 15.29
CA GLY A 420 -17.43 11.46 16.12
C GLY A 420 -17.55 10.48 17.31
N VAL A 421 -16.62 9.53 17.50
CA VAL A 421 -16.62 8.65 18.70
C VAL A 421 -15.69 9.23 19.77
N ILE A 422 -16.25 10.09 20.63
CA ILE A 422 -15.53 10.73 21.73
C ILE A 422 -15.62 9.80 22.96
N SER A 423 -14.56 9.01 23.18
CA SER A 423 -14.39 8.05 24.28
C SER A 423 -15.35 6.84 24.25
N LYS A 424 -14.77 5.63 24.20
CA LYS A 424 -15.49 4.40 24.53
C LYS A 424 -15.33 4.13 26.03
N SER A 425 -16.36 3.61 26.67
CA SER A 425 -16.28 3.31 28.11
C SER A 425 -15.20 2.26 28.38
N GLY A 426 -14.57 2.29 29.56
CA GLY A 426 -13.58 1.27 29.94
C GLY A 426 -14.15 -0.15 29.89
N SER A 427 -15.45 -0.29 30.16
CA SER A 427 -16.18 -1.56 30.06
C SER A 427 -16.27 -2.07 28.62
N ASP A 428 -16.56 -1.20 27.64
CA ASP A 428 -16.63 -1.61 26.22
C ASP A 428 -15.27 -2.06 25.69
N VAL A 429 -14.20 -1.35 26.07
CA VAL A 429 -12.82 -1.74 25.73
C VAL A 429 -12.51 -3.12 26.31
N TYR A 430 -12.91 -3.36 27.56
CA TYR A 430 -12.70 -4.63 28.26
C TYR A 430 -13.43 -5.80 27.58
N TYR A 431 -14.74 -5.68 27.32
CA TYR A 431 -15.49 -6.76 26.69
C TYR A 431 -15.04 -7.04 25.25
N ASN A 432 -14.75 -6.02 24.46
CA ASN A 432 -14.25 -6.21 23.10
C ASN A 432 -12.88 -6.89 23.11
N TYR A 433 -12.04 -6.59 24.09
CA TYR A 433 -10.78 -7.30 24.29
C TYR A 433 -10.99 -8.77 24.64
N LEU A 434 -11.90 -9.09 25.57
CA LEU A 434 -12.23 -10.49 25.90
C LEU A 434 -12.77 -11.27 24.70
N ILE A 435 -13.69 -10.69 23.94
CA ILE A 435 -14.24 -11.31 22.74
C ILE A 435 -13.12 -11.59 21.75
N TYR A 436 -12.23 -10.62 21.52
CA TYR A 436 -11.07 -10.80 20.66
C TYR A 436 -10.17 -11.94 21.14
N LEU A 437 -9.82 -11.99 22.43
CA LEU A 437 -9.00 -13.06 23.01
C LEU A 437 -9.61 -14.46 22.80
N LEU A 438 -10.94 -14.59 22.88
CA LEU A 438 -11.63 -15.86 22.65
C LEU A 438 -11.51 -16.33 21.20
N THR A 439 -11.46 -15.41 20.23
CA THR A 439 -11.30 -15.72 18.80
C THR A 439 -9.88 -16.18 18.43
N LEU A 440 -8.87 -15.92 19.26
CA LEU A 440 -7.47 -16.25 18.98
C LEU A 440 -7.12 -17.74 19.13
N THR A 441 -8.04 -18.59 19.57
CA THR A 441 -7.75 -20.00 19.83
C THR A 441 -7.26 -20.78 18.60
N PRO A 442 -7.90 -20.68 17.41
CA PRO A 442 -7.39 -21.35 16.20
C PRO A 442 -6.02 -20.84 15.76
N ASP A 443 -5.79 -19.53 15.87
CA ASP A 443 -4.51 -18.89 15.51
C ASP A 443 -3.39 -19.32 16.47
N ASP A 444 -3.69 -19.46 17.76
CA ASP A 444 -2.80 -20.05 18.77
C ASP A 444 -2.41 -21.47 18.41
N GLU A 445 -3.40 -22.34 18.16
CA GLU A 445 -3.15 -23.74 17.83
C GLU A 445 -2.31 -23.87 16.55
N LYS A 446 -2.61 -23.04 15.54
CA LYS A 446 -1.87 -23.03 14.28
C LYS A 446 -0.44 -22.52 14.46
N CYS A 447 -0.22 -21.44 15.22
CA CYS A 447 1.13 -20.91 15.46
C CYS A 447 1.97 -21.77 16.43
N ALA A 448 1.32 -22.50 17.34
CA ALA A 448 1.97 -23.41 18.27
C ALA A 448 2.17 -24.84 17.72
N GLU A 449 1.56 -25.16 16.56
CA GLU A 449 1.67 -26.45 15.87
C GLU A 449 3.12 -26.97 15.76
N PRO A 450 4.12 -26.20 15.27
CA PRO A 450 5.49 -26.68 15.16
C PRO A 450 6.11 -27.06 16.51
N PHE A 451 5.84 -26.29 17.58
CA PHE A 451 6.28 -26.65 18.93
C PHE A 451 5.68 -27.96 19.41
N ASN A 452 4.36 -28.12 19.22
CA ASN A 452 3.65 -29.33 19.65
C ASN A 452 4.07 -30.57 18.87
N MET A 453 4.38 -30.41 17.57
CA MET A 453 4.98 -31.47 16.77
C MET A 453 6.39 -31.82 17.26
N ALA A 454 7.21 -30.84 17.64
CA ALA A 454 8.53 -31.08 18.21
C ALA A 454 8.46 -31.80 19.57
N ILE A 455 7.52 -31.42 20.44
CA ILE A 455 7.28 -32.12 21.72
C ILE A 455 6.90 -33.57 21.47
N LYS A 456 6.01 -33.84 20.50
CA LYS A 456 5.61 -35.20 20.15
C LYS A 456 6.80 -36.09 19.74
N ILE A 457 7.84 -35.51 19.15
CA ILE A 457 9.02 -36.21 18.67
C ILE A 457 10.07 -36.36 19.78
N ASN A 458 10.39 -35.27 20.48
CA ASN A 458 11.45 -35.24 21.48
C ASN A 458 11.00 -35.83 22.82
N PHE A 459 9.73 -35.66 23.17
CA PHE A 459 9.14 -36.04 24.47
C PHE A 459 7.83 -36.82 24.28
N PRO A 460 7.86 -37.99 23.62
CA PRO A 460 6.65 -38.73 23.28
C PRO A 460 5.80 -39.11 24.51
N GLU A 461 6.43 -39.44 25.63
CA GLU A 461 5.71 -39.74 26.89
C GLU A 461 4.97 -38.51 27.43
N LEU A 462 5.65 -37.37 27.56
CA LEU A 462 5.03 -36.11 28.01
C LEU A 462 3.91 -35.67 27.05
N TYR A 463 4.10 -35.88 25.75
CA TYR A 463 3.04 -35.60 24.78
C TYR A 463 1.80 -36.50 25.00
N ARG A 464 1.97 -37.77 25.34
CA ARG A 464 0.86 -38.69 25.68
C ARG A 464 0.17 -38.30 26.99
N GLU A 465 0.91 -37.80 27.97
CA GLU A 465 0.37 -37.26 29.24
C GLU A 465 -0.40 -35.94 29.08
N GLY A 466 -0.36 -35.34 27.89
CA GLY A 466 -1.15 -34.18 27.51
C GLY A 466 -0.39 -32.85 27.54
N TYR A 467 0.94 -32.85 27.75
CA TYR A 467 1.74 -31.62 27.71
C TYR A 467 1.79 -31.02 26.31
N ARG A 468 1.48 -29.74 26.19
CA ARG A 468 1.46 -28.96 24.95
C ARG A 468 2.08 -27.59 25.19
N ILE A 469 2.49 -26.90 24.12
CA ILE A 469 2.83 -25.48 24.14
C ILE A 469 1.69 -24.68 23.51
N GLY A 470 1.36 -23.56 24.13
CA GLY A 470 0.46 -22.53 23.61
C GLY A 470 0.93 -21.15 24.08
N PHE A 471 0.23 -20.09 23.71
CA PHE A 471 0.62 -18.75 24.14
C PHE A 471 -0.11 -18.35 25.41
N TYR A 472 0.63 -18.03 26.47
CA TYR A 472 0.06 -17.60 27.74
C TYR A 472 -0.49 -16.19 27.60
N ARG A 473 -1.76 -16.02 27.96
CA ARG A 473 -2.44 -14.73 27.98
C ARG A 473 -3.12 -14.59 29.31
N ASP A 474 -2.69 -13.59 30.07
CA ASP A 474 -3.41 -13.22 31.28
C ASP A 474 -4.68 -12.48 30.89
N ILE A 475 -5.82 -12.90 31.44
CA ILE A 475 -7.09 -12.22 31.24
C ILE A 475 -7.18 -11.21 32.38
N PRO A 476 -7.06 -9.90 32.10
CA PRO A 476 -7.14 -8.90 33.14
C PRO A 476 -8.49 -9.03 33.86
N SER A 477 -8.50 -9.01 35.19
CA SER A 477 -9.74 -8.98 35.97
C SER A 477 -10.38 -7.60 35.89
N ARG A 478 -11.71 -7.52 36.04
CA ARG A 478 -12.37 -6.21 36.18
C ARG A 478 -11.85 -5.51 37.43
N GLN A 479 -11.54 -4.22 37.34
CA GLN A 479 -11.08 -3.46 38.50
C GLN A 479 -12.08 -3.48 39.67
N GLU A 480 -13.37 -3.64 39.39
CA GLU A 480 -14.43 -3.82 40.37
C GLU A 480 -14.34 -5.15 41.14
N GLU A 481 -13.82 -6.19 40.49
CA GLU A 481 -13.65 -7.56 41.02
C GLU A 481 -12.27 -7.80 41.66
N VAL A 482 -11.33 -6.87 41.46
CA VAL A 482 -9.99 -6.89 42.06
C VAL A 482 -10.07 -6.27 43.46
N SER A 483 -9.41 -6.92 44.43
CA SER A 483 -9.30 -6.42 45.80
C SER A 483 -8.74 -4.99 45.80
N GLU A 484 -9.17 -4.11 46.72
CA GLU A 484 -8.76 -2.70 46.69
C GLU A 484 -7.23 -2.52 46.64
N LYS A 485 -6.47 -3.42 47.26
CA LYS A 485 -4.99 -3.39 47.28
C LYS A 485 -4.35 -3.71 45.93
N ASP A 486 -5.00 -4.51 45.10
CA ASP A 486 -4.45 -5.01 43.83
C ASP A 486 -4.95 -4.21 42.61
N ARG A 487 -5.77 -3.17 42.83
CA ARG A 487 -6.27 -2.29 41.76
C ARG A 487 -5.13 -1.48 41.15
N LEU A 488 -5.18 -1.27 39.84
CA LEU A 488 -4.19 -0.50 39.06
C LEU A 488 -3.95 0.91 39.62
N LYS A 489 -4.99 1.51 40.23
CA LYS A 489 -4.91 2.83 40.89
C LYS A 489 -3.92 2.89 42.05
N ASN A 490 -3.66 1.75 42.69
CA ASN A 490 -2.81 1.64 43.89
C ASN A 490 -1.42 1.04 43.59
N GLN A 491 -1.17 0.59 42.36
CA GLN A 491 0.14 0.06 41.93
C GLN A 491 1.10 1.15 41.40
N GLN A 492 0.72 2.43 41.44
CA GLN A 492 1.56 3.58 41.06
C GLN A 492 1.96 4.48 42.25
N SER A 493 1.86 4.00 43.50
CA SER A 493 2.38 4.71 44.69
C SER A 493 3.66 4.08 45.20
#